data_AF-A0A838ZUA7-F1
#
_entry.id   AF-A0A838ZUA7-F1
#
_cell.length_a   1.000
_cell.length_b   1.000
_cell.length_c   1.000
_cell.angle_alpha   90.00
_cell.angle_beta   90.00
_cell.angle_gamma   90.00
#
_symmetry.space_group_name_H-M   'P 1'
#
loop_
_entity.id
_entity.type
_entity.pdbx_description
1 polymer ?
#
loop_
_entity_poly.entity_id
_entity_poly.type
_entity_poly.pdbx_seq_one_letter_code
_entity_poly.pdbx_strand_id
1 'polypeptide(L)'
;MSNIYREYFETLKNYLLILKIDANKEICGCNDDEIKKLESEKGKIPLAYEEYLRSIGKKFLFQFMDAENMAFEDLEYINEFADEVFTNNSQKFEKSIFVISERRNDYISLIYADEENPKVWIMSEYWDEENGENLSLRTSSLTDLMNVFFEQTLRNHPFSFHFVSEEVVDTKKHIKDLYTDWFNNILKVKQYIEDTKYSTHENSLIVHLNYILLDYYELNRSEINKILNPEQYIPNQTESIDNETTKKDNIIQRVLKMFK
;
A
#
# COMPACT_ATOMS: atom_id res chain seq x y z
N MET A 1 23.62 1.75 -15.93
CA MET A 1 23.06 1.70 -14.57
C MET A 1 21.59 1.36 -14.72
N SER A 2 21.12 0.37 -13.96
CA SER A 2 19.69 0.02 -13.95
C SER A 2 18.89 1.13 -13.27
N ASN A 3 17.65 1.38 -13.71
CA ASN A 3 16.77 2.35 -13.06
C ASN A 3 16.28 1.73 -11.74
N ILE A 4 16.74 2.28 -10.61
CA ILE A 4 16.42 1.76 -9.27
C ILE A 4 14.91 1.80 -8.97
N TYR A 5 14.18 2.77 -9.53
CA TYR A 5 12.73 2.91 -9.33
C TYR A 5 11.98 1.84 -10.11
N ARG A 6 12.41 1.55 -11.34
CA ARG A 6 11.85 0.46 -12.15
C ARG A 6 11.96 -0.88 -11.43
N GLU A 7 13.16 -1.21 -10.96
CA GLU A 7 13.37 -2.46 -10.22
C GLU A 7 12.51 -2.53 -8.96
N TYR A 8 12.40 -1.41 -8.23
CA TYR A 8 11.56 -1.30 -7.04
C TYR A 8 10.08 -1.58 -7.36
N PHE A 9 9.51 -0.90 -8.37
CA PHE A 9 8.09 -1.07 -8.71
C PHE A 9 7.77 -2.43 -9.31
N GLU A 10 8.69 -3.02 -10.09
CA GLU A 10 8.55 -4.41 -10.56
C GLU A 10 8.61 -5.41 -9.39
N THR A 11 9.47 -5.16 -8.39
CA THR A 11 9.53 -5.99 -7.18
C THR A 11 8.22 -5.87 -6.38
N LEU A 12 7.73 -4.64 -6.16
CA LEU A 12 6.45 -4.40 -5.50
C LEU A 12 5.31 -5.10 -6.24
N LYS A 13 5.25 -4.97 -7.57
CA LYS A 13 4.27 -5.66 -8.41
C LYS A 13 4.28 -7.17 -8.19
N ASN A 14 5.47 -7.79 -8.19
CA ASN A 14 5.60 -9.22 -7.94
C ASN A 14 5.06 -9.61 -6.55
N TYR A 15 5.28 -8.78 -5.53
CA TYR A 15 4.76 -9.05 -4.18
C TYR A 15 3.25 -9.01 -4.16
N LEU A 16 2.66 -7.97 -4.74
CA LEU A 16 1.20 -7.83 -4.82
C LEU A 16 0.57 -9.02 -5.57
N LEU A 17 1.18 -9.47 -6.67
CA LEU A 17 0.73 -10.64 -7.43
C LEU A 17 0.81 -11.94 -6.62
N ILE A 18 1.93 -12.20 -5.93
CA ILE A 18 2.08 -13.40 -5.07
C ILE A 18 1.06 -13.37 -3.94
N LEU A 19 0.86 -12.21 -3.32
CA LEU A 19 -0.11 -11.99 -2.24
C LEU A 19 -1.56 -12.03 -2.70
N LYS A 20 -1.81 -12.08 -4.02
CA LYS A 20 -3.14 -11.99 -4.64
C LYS A 20 -3.90 -10.71 -4.27
N ILE A 21 -3.18 -9.62 -3.99
CA ILE A 21 -3.78 -8.30 -3.78
C ILE A 21 -4.33 -7.83 -5.13
N ASP A 22 -5.59 -7.38 -5.15
CA ASP A 22 -6.31 -6.96 -6.36
C ASP A 22 -6.31 -7.99 -7.50
N ALA A 23 -6.29 -9.29 -7.17
CA ALA A 23 -6.26 -10.38 -8.15
C ALA A 23 -7.39 -10.32 -9.20
N ASN A 24 -8.52 -9.68 -8.87
CA ASN A 24 -9.67 -9.53 -9.77
C ASN A 24 -9.56 -8.33 -10.73
N LYS A 25 -8.67 -7.37 -10.47
CA LYS A 25 -8.57 -6.10 -11.23
C LYS A 25 -7.42 -6.05 -12.22
N GLU A 26 -6.54 -7.05 -12.21
CA GLU A 26 -5.32 -7.16 -13.03
C GLU A 26 -4.35 -5.99 -12.81
N ILE A 27 -3.26 -6.24 -12.09
CA ILE A 27 -2.22 -5.23 -11.84
C ILE A 27 -1.47 -4.93 -13.16
N CYS A 28 -1.73 -3.77 -13.74
CA CYS A 28 -1.12 -3.33 -14.99
C CYS A 28 -0.66 -1.87 -14.90
N GLY A 29 0.24 -1.50 -15.82
CA GLY A 29 0.75 -0.14 -15.94
C GLY A 29 0.43 0.49 -17.28
N CYS A 30 0.72 1.78 -17.38
CA CYS A 30 0.48 2.60 -18.55
C CYS A 30 1.44 2.24 -19.68
N ASN A 31 0.93 2.30 -20.91
CA ASN A 31 1.73 2.15 -22.12
C ASN A 31 2.44 3.47 -22.50
N ASP A 32 3.32 3.41 -23.49
CA ASP A 32 4.10 4.58 -23.94
C ASP A 32 3.24 5.75 -24.43
N ASP A 33 2.10 5.49 -25.05
CA ASP A 33 1.23 6.53 -25.58
C ASP A 33 0.49 7.25 -24.44
N GLU A 34 0.09 6.52 -23.41
CA GLU A 34 -0.50 7.07 -22.17
C GLU A 34 0.50 7.95 -21.42
N ILE A 35 1.75 7.51 -21.29
CA ILE A 35 2.81 8.32 -20.66
C ILE A 35 3.09 9.58 -21.48
N LYS A 36 3.26 9.47 -22.80
CA LYS A 36 3.51 10.64 -23.68
C LYS A 36 2.35 11.63 -23.66
N LYS A 37 1.11 11.14 -23.60
CA LYS A 37 -0.06 12.01 -23.46
C LYS A 37 0.03 12.82 -22.17
N LEU A 38 0.30 12.17 -21.03
CA LEU A 38 0.42 12.85 -19.74
C LEU A 38 1.57 13.88 -19.75
N GLU A 39 2.72 13.53 -20.33
CA GLU A 39 3.85 14.47 -20.48
C GLU A 39 3.47 15.69 -21.32
N SER A 40 2.69 15.50 -22.38
CA SER A 40 2.25 16.60 -23.25
C SER A 40 1.28 17.56 -22.53
N GLU A 41 0.49 17.06 -21.58
CA GLU A 41 -0.55 17.81 -20.89
C GLU A 41 -0.04 18.52 -19.62
N LYS A 42 0.84 17.87 -18.87
CA LYS A 42 1.27 18.32 -17.52
C LYS A 42 2.77 18.66 -17.45
N GLY A 43 3.53 18.34 -18.49
CA GLY A 43 4.97 18.54 -18.54
C GLY A 43 5.76 17.30 -18.08
N LYS A 44 7.05 17.49 -17.83
CA LYS A 44 7.97 16.39 -17.48
C LYS A 44 7.49 15.65 -16.22
N ILE A 45 7.34 14.34 -16.33
CA ILE A 45 6.93 13.47 -15.22
C ILE A 45 8.17 13.13 -14.37
N PRO A 46 8.08 13.19 -13.02
CA PRO A 46 9.10 12.66 -12.14
C PRO A 46 9.42 11.18 -12.40
N LEU A 47 10.70 10.81 -12.41
CA LEU A 47 11.14 9.47 -12.81
C LEU A 47 10.49 8.35 -11.99
N ALA A 48 10.41 8.49 -10.67
CA ALA A 48 9.75 7.51 -9.81
C ALA A 48 8.24 7.41 -10.09
N TYR A 49 7.59 8.53 -10.43
CA TYR A 49 6.16 8.53 -10.77
C TYR A 49 5.91 7.91 -12.13
N GLU A 50 6.78 8.14 -13.11
CA GLU A 50 6.72 7.48 -14.41
C GLU A 50 6.86 5.95 -14.26
N GLU A 51 7.85 5.48 -13.49
CA GLU A 51 8.04 4.04 -13.28
C GLU A 51 6.88 3.41 -12.49
N TYR A 52 6.29 4.14 -11.52
CA TYR A 52 5.03 3.73 -10.89
C TYR A 52 3.92 3.51 -11.93
N LEU A 53 3.66 4.53 -12.77
CA LEU A 53 2.63 4.49 -13.80
C LEU A 53 2.85 3.31 -14.75
N ARG A 54 4.09 3.09 -15.20
CA ARG A 54 4.46 2.03 -16.13
C ARG A 54 4.37 0.62 -15.57
N SER A 55 4.57 0.43 -14.26
CA SER A 55 4.56 -0.90 -13.65
C SER A 55 3.19 -1.31 -13.13
N ILE A 56 2.58 -0.46 -12.28
CA ILE A 56 1.37 -0.81 -11.51
C ILE A 56 0.29 0.28 -11.55
N GLY A 57 0.61 1.50 -11.94
CA GLY A 57 -0.22 2.68 -11.72
C GLY A 57 -1.46 2.83 -12.60
N LYS A 58 -1.71 1.93 -13.57
CA LYS A 58 -2.86 2.09 -14.48
C LYS A 58 -4.20 1.86 -13.79
N LYS A 59 -4.31 0.73 -13.08
CA LYS A 59 -5.53 0.27 -12.38
C LYS A 59 -5.34 0.16 -10.88
N PHE A 60 -4.38 0.91 -10.35
CA PHE A 60 -3.95 0.73 -8.97
C PHE A 60 -5.00 1.22 -7.99
N LEU A 61 -5.67 0.27 -7.33
CA LEU A 61 -6.69 0.53 -6.34
C LEU A 61 -6.42 -0.34 -5.13
N PHE A 62 -5.60 0.13 -4.19
CA PHE A 62 -5.55 -0.48 -2.86
C PHE A 62 -6.88 -0.24 -2.15
N GLN A 63 -7.88 -1.10 -2.41
CA GLN A 63 -9.24 -1.00 -1.86
C GLN A 63 -9.27 -0.96 -0.32
N PHE A 64 -8.20 -1.37 0.34
CA PHE A 64 -8.11 -1.49 1.80
C PHE A 64 -7.37 -0.34 2.49
N MET A 65 -6.95 0.67 1.73
CA MET A 65 -6.25 1.85 2.24
C MET A 65 -7.15 3.07 2.18
N ASP A 66 -8.10 3.11 3.10
CA ASP A 66 -8.86 4.32 3.39
C ASP A 66 -9.64 4.90 2.21
N ALA A 67 -9.94 4.11 1.17
CA ALA A 67 -10.58 4.54 -0.08
C ALA A 67 -9.79 5.65 -0.80
N GLU A 68 -8.48 5.45 -0.93
CA GLU A 68 -7.62 6.30 -1.77
C GLU A 68 -7.48 5.72 -3.17
N ASN A 69 -7.75 6.57 -4.17
CA ASN A 69 -7.66 6.26 -5.59
C ASN A 69 -6.40 6.90 -6.19
N MET A 70 -5.58 6.09 -6.87
CA MET A 70 -4.35 6.47 -7.54
C MET A 70 -4.23 5.91 -8.96
N ALA A 71 -5.33 5.39 -9.49
CA ALA A 71 -5.34 4.79 -10.81
C ALA A 71 -5.23 5.87 -11.89
N PHE A 72 -4.34 5.67 -12.85
CA PHE A 72 -4.24 6.55 -14.03
C PHE A 72 -5.56 6.60 -14.82
N GLU A 73 -6.31 5.50 -14.88
CA GLU A 73 -7.61 5.48 -15.57
C GLU A 73 -8.63 6.43 -14.92
N ASP A 74 -8.46 6.76 -13.64
CA ASP A 74 -9.31 7.69 -12.89
C ASP A 74 -8.69 9.08 -12.77
N LEU A 75 -7.59 9.37 -13.49
CA LEU A 75 -6.85 10.62 -13.38
C LEU A 75 -7.70 11.84 -13.79
N GLU A 76 -8.64 11.69 -14.71
CA GLU A 76 -9.59 12.76 -15.08
C GLU A 76 -10.44 13.17 -13.87
N TYR A 77 -11.09 12.19 -13.23
CA TYR A 77 -11.85 12.37 -11.99
C TYR A 77 -11.01 12.97 -10.85
N ILE A 78 -9.79 12.45 -10.64
CA ILE A 78 -8.87 12.97 -9.62
C ILE A 78 -8.53 14.45 -9.88
N ASN A 79 -8.31 14.85 -11.14
CA ASN A 79 -8.04 16.24 -11.48
C ASN A 79 -9.28 17.13 -11.30
N GLU A 80 -10.47 16.67 -11.67
CA GLU A 80 -11.72 17.42 -11.47
C GLU A 80 -11.93 17.73 -9.99
N PHE A 81 -11.79 16.73 -9.11
CA PHE A 81 -11.88 16.94 -7.67
C PHE A 81 -10.77 17.85 -7.14
N ALA A 82 -9.56 17.75 -7.68
CA ALA A 82 -8.47 18.63 -7.27
C ALA A 82 -8.72 20.10 -7.63
N ASP A 83 -9.35 20.37 -8.77
CA ASP A 83 -9.72 21.74 -9.16
C ASP A 83 -10.75 22.35 -8.18
N GLU A 84 -11.68 21.53 -7.67
CA GLU A 84 -12.60 21.94 -6.60
C GLU A 84 -11.83 22.26 -5.30
N VAL A 85 -10.93 21.37 -4.89
CA VAL A 85 -10.08 21.56 -3.70
C VAL A 85 -9.23 22.83 -3.83
N PHE A 86 -8.58 23.07 -4.96
CA PHE A 86 -7.78 24.28 -5.16
C PHE A 86 -8.63 25.55 -5.14
N THR A 87 -9.84 25.49 -5.70
CA THR A 87 -10.79 26.60 -5.69
C THR A 87 -11.25 26.92 -4.28
N ASN A 88 -11.67 25.90 -3.52
CA ASN A 88 -12.14 26.05 -2.13
C ASN A 88 -11.05 26.64 -1.23
N ASN A 89 -9.79 26.33 -1.52
CA ASN A 89 -8.65 26.77 -0.72
C ASN A 89 -7.95 28.04 -1.24
N SER A 90 -8.44 28.63 -2.34
CA SER A 90 -7.79 29.78 -2.99
C SER A 90 -6.29 29.56 -3.27
N GLN A 91 -5.87 28.31 -3.43
CA GLN A 91 -4.46 27.94 -3.52
C GLN A 91 -3.93 28.18 -4.93
N LYS A 92 -2.77 28.82 -5.02
CA LYS A 92 -2.01 28.94 -6.27
C LYS A 92 -0.67 28.23 -6.13
N PHE A 93 -0.26 27.51 -7.16
CA PHE A 93 1.03 26.84 -7.22
C PHE A 93 1.95 27.61 -8.16
N GLU A 94 3.13 27.97 -7.65
CA GLU A 94 4.18 28.61 -8.46
C GLU A 94 4.97 27.59 -9.29
N LYS A 95 4.93 26.33 -8.88
CA LYS A 95 5.61 25.19 -9.51
C LYS A 95 4.61 24.27 -10.18
N SER A 96 5.05 23.59 -11.24
CA SER A 96 4.29 22.50 -11.85
C SER A 96 4.10 21.36 -10.84
N ILE A 97 2.84 20.97 -10.66
CA ILE A 97 2.42 19.87 -9.79
C ILE A 97 1.72 18.78 -10.59
N PHE A 98 1.80 17.57 -10.07
CA PHE A 98 0.90 16.48 -10.45
C PHE A 98 0.05 16.15 -9.24
N VAL A 99 -1.27 16.11 -9.43
CA VAL A 99 -2.17 15.48 -8.48
C VAL A 99 -2.16 13.98 -8.80
N ILE A 100 -1.84 13.16 -7.80
CA ILE A 100 -1.58 11.73 -7.98
C ILE A 100 -2.61 10.85 -7.29
N SER A 101 -3.42 11.43 -6.40
CA SER A 101 -4.47 10.69 -5.71
C SER A 101 -5.59 11.58 -5.22
N GLU A 102 -6.78 10.99 -5.08
CA GLU A 102 -7.84 11.47 -4.20
C GLU A 102 -8.10 10.44 -3.10
N ARG A 103 -8.53 10.90 -1.93
CA ARG A 103 -8.93 10.03 -0.83
C ARG A 103 -10.25 10.49 -0.24
N ARG A 104 -11.28 9.65 -0.39
CA ARG A 104 -12.64 9.81 0.16
C ARG A 104 -13.37 11.07 -0.28
N ASN A 105 -12.95 11.71 -1.37
CA ASN A 105 -13.41 13.06 -1.70
C ASN A 105 -13.22 14.06 -0.55
N ASP A 106 -12.22 13.82 0.32
CA ASP A 106 -11.89 14.73 1.42
C ASP A 106 -10.47 15.30 1.27
N TYR A 107 -9.60 14.59 0.55
CA TYR A 107 -8.19 14.94 0.38
C TYR A 107 -7.68 14.63 -1.02
N ILE A 108 -6.69 15.40 -1.45
CA ILE A 108 -5.84 15.09 -2.60
C ILE A 108 -4.39 14.93 -2.17
N SER A 109 -3.64 14.08 -2.88
CA SER A 109 -2.18 14.08 -2.79
C SER A 109 -1.53 14.63 -4.05
N LEU A 110 -0.47 15.41 -3.88
CA LEU A 110 0.26 16.03 -4.99
C LEU A 110 1.77 15.90 -4.83
N ILE A 111 2.46 15.95 -5.96
CA ILE A 111 3.92 15.95 -6.07
C ILE A 111 4.38 17.12 -6.93
N TYR A 112 5.56 17.65 -6.64
CA TYR A 112 6.21 18.65 -7.48
C TYR A 112 7.07 17.98 -8.54
N ALA A 113 7.14 18.57 -9.74
CA ALA A 113 7.83 18.00 -10.90
C ALA A 113 9.37 18.15 -10.88
N ASP A 114 9.94 18.69 -9.81
CA ASP A 114 11.34 19.15 -9.73
C ASP A 114 12.34 18.08 -9.26
N GLU A 115 11.87 16.98 -8.68
CA GLU A 115 12.70 15.89 -8.14
C GLU A 115 12.42 14.57 -8.87
N GLU A 116 13.42 13.68 -8.99
CA GLU A 116 13.21 12.35 -9.59
C GLU A 116 12.26 11.48 -8.76
N ASN A 117 12.39 11.55 -7.43
CA ASN A 117 11.54 10.86 -6.47
C ASN A 117 10.95 11.89 -5.51
N PRO A 118 9.86 12.55 -5.90
CA PRO A 118 9.41 13.76 -5.25
C PRO A 118 8.74 13.48 -3.92
N LYS A 119 8.85 14.44 -3.00
CA LYS A 119 8.01 14.51 -1.81
C LYS A 119 6.53 14.48 -2.17
N VAL A 120 5.75 13.78 -1.34
CA VAL A 120 4.29 13.77 -1.48
C VAL A 120 3.68 14.69 -0.44
N TRP A 121 2.80 15.57 -0.89
CA TRP A 121 2.03 16.47 -0.07
C TRP A 121 0.57 16.05 -0.06
N ILE A 122 -0.16 16.40 1.00
CA ILE A 122 -1.59 16.17 1.13
C ILE A 122 -2.31 17.48 1.43
N MET A 123 -3.47 17.67 0.82
CA MET A 123 -4.33 18.84 0.99
C MET A 123 -5.77 18.38 1.23
N SER A 124 -6.47 19.01 2.18
CA SER A 124 -7.88 18.76 2.41
C SER A 124 -8.78 19.64 1.55
N GLU A 125 -9.93 19.11 1.14
CA GLU A 125 -11.03 19.89 0.57
C GLU A 125 -11.54 20.94 1.57
N TYR A 126 -11.74 20.53 2.83
CA TYR A 126 -12.33 21.36 3.88
C TYR A 126 -11.25 21.91 4.80
N TRP A 127 -10.87 23.16 4.57
CA TRP A 127 -9.96 23.86 5.45
C TRP A 127 -10.56 25.14 6.00
N ASP A 128 -10.19 25.43 7.23
CA ASP A 128 -10.49 26.67 7.93
C ASP A 128 -9.16 27.31 8.34
N GLU A 129 -9.02 28.61 8.09
CA GLU A 129 -7.82 29.40 8.45
C GLU A 129 -7.45 29.28 9.93
N GLU A 130 -8.43 28.99 10.80
CA GLU A 130 -8.21 28.77 12.23
C GLU A 130 -7.44 27.46 12.54
N ASN A 131 -7.38 26.50 11.62
CA ASN A 131 -6.86 25.15 11.86
C ASN A 131 -5.39 24.91 11.43
N GLY A 132 -4.65 25.92 10.95
CA GLY A 132 -3.23 25.80 10.58
C GLY A 132 -2.99 25.62 9.07
N GLU A 133 -1.89 25.00 8.63
CA GLU A 133 -1.58 24.84 7.19
C GLU A 133 -2.44 23.74 6.53
N ASN A 134 -3.15 24.06 5.43
CA ASN A 134 -3.93 23.06 4.68
C ASN A 134 -3.09 22.11 3.81
N LEU A 135 -1.87 22.53 3.47
CA LEU A 135 -0.96 21.73 2.68
C LEU A 135 0.16 21.23 3.59
N SER A 136 0.27 19.91 3.75
CA SER A 136 1.27 19.33 4.65
C SER A 136 2.06 18.23 3.96
N LEU A 137 3.31 18.05 4.39
CA LEU A 137 4.16 16.98 3.90
C LEU A 137 3.60 15.64 4.40
N ARG A 138 3.23 14.77 3.46
CA ARG A 138 2.73 13.43 3.75
C ARG A 138 3.86 12.42 3.89
N THR A 139 4.77 12.39 2.91
CA THR A 139 5.96 11.54 2.92
C THR A 139 7.15 12.25 2.28
N SER A 140 8.35 11.84 2.68
CA SER A 140 9.62 12.37 2.14
C SER A 140 9.84 12.04 0.66
N SER A 141 9.17 11.03 0.12
CA SER A 141 9.25 10.63 -1.28
C SER A 141 8.02 9.83 -1.73
N LEU A 142 7.86 9.65 -3.04
CA LEU A 142 6.83 8.79 -3.62
C LEU A 142 7.04 7.33 -3.24
N THR A 143 8.28 6.84 -3.26
CA THR A 143 8.58 5.46 -2.85
C THR A 143 8.29 5.23 -1.37
N ASP A 144 8.45 6.25 -0.51
CA ASP A 144 8.05 6.14 0.90
C ASP A 144 6.54 6.03 1.05
N LEU A 145 5.76 6.75 0.24
CA LEU A 145 4.31 6.59 0.20
C LEU A 145 3.93 5.16 -0.18
N MET A 146 4.57 4.60 -1.21
CA MET A 146 4.32 3.24 -1.67
C MET A 146 4.68 2.19 -0.61
N ASN A 147 5.74 2.42 0.16
CA ASN A 147 6.10 1.58 1.30
C ASN A 147 5.04 1.65 2.42
N VAL A 148 4.56 2.86 2.77
CA VAL A 148 3.47 3.04 3.73
C VAL A 148 2.22 2.27 3.29
N PHE A 149 1.89 2.35 2.00
CA PHE A 149 0.76 1.65 1.42
C PHE A 149 0.89 0.13 1.45
N PHE A 150 2.06 -0.38 1.10
CA PHE A 150 2.32 -1.80 1.18
C PHE A 150 2.24 -2.31 2.63
N GLU A 151 2.84 -1.59 3.59
CA GLU A 151 2.76 -1.92 5.01
C GLU A 151 1.32 -1.94 5.52
N GLN A 152 0.53 -0.91 5.20
CA GLN A 152 -0.88 -0.84 5.56
C GLN A 152 -1.68 -1.98 4.95
N THR A 153 -1.39 -2.35 3.71
CA THR A 153 -2.07 -3.47 3.05
C THR A 153 -1.77 -4.79 3.74
N LEU A 154 -0.52 -5.06 4.10
CA LEU A 154 -0.16 -6.27 4.86
C LEU A 154 -0.95 -6.38 6.17
N ARG A 155 -1.11 -5.24 6.88
CA ARG A 155 -1.80 -5.17 8.16
C ARG A 155 -3.32 -5.25 8.03
N ASN A 156 -3.89 -4.61 7.01
CA ASN A 156 -5.33 -4.38 6.91
C ASN A 156 -6.06 -5.35 5.99
N HIS A 157 -5.39 -5.91 4.97
CA HIS A 157 -6.03 -6.81 4.02
C HIS A 157 -6.72 -8.01 4.70
N PRO A 158 -6.17 -8.64 5.76
CA PRO A 158 -6.86 -9.72 6.47
C PRO A 158 -8.17 -9.32 7.15
N PHE A 159 -8.44 -8.03 7.41
CA PHE A 159 -9.76 -7.60 7.90
C PHE A 159 -10.84 -7.85 6.86
N SER A 160 -10.48 -7.80 5.58
CA SER A 160 -11.43 -8.00 4.50
C SER A 160 -12.04 -9.40 4.47
N PHE A 161 -11.33 -10.39 5.03
CA PHE A 161 -11.76 -11.79 5.04
C PHE A 161 -13.05 -12.00 5.82
N HIS A 162 -13.41 -11.08 6.71
CA HIS A 162 -14.64 -11.14 7.50
C HIS A 162 -15.86 -10.55 6.79
N PHE A 163 -15.69 -9.89 5.64
CA PHE A 163 -16.80 -9.45 4.79
C PHE A 163 -17.21 -10.57 3.83
N VAL A 164 -17.94 -11.54 4.36
CA VAL A 164 -18.36 -12.74 3.62
C VAL A 164 -19.77 -12.55 3.07
N SER A 165 -19.99 -12.94 1.81
CA SER A 165 -21.32 -12.95 1.17
C SER A 165 -22.29 -13.87 1.91
N GLU A 166 -23.57 -13.50 1.92
CA GLU A 166 -24.66 -14.32 2.48
C GLU A 166 -24.80 -15.69 1.78
N GLU A 167 -24.27 -15.83 0.58
CA GLU A 167 -24.29 -17.09 -0.20
C GLU A 167 -23.33 -18.16 0.34
N VAL A 168 -22.37 -17.80 1.21
CA VAL A 168 -21.38 -18.73 1.75
C VAL A 168 -21.96 -19.52 2.91
N VAL A 169 -22.23 -20.80 2.67
CA VAL A 169 -22.87 -21.73 3.63
C VAL A 169 -22.02 -21.98 4.89
N ASP A 170 -20.69 -22.08 4.75
CA ASP A 170 -19.76 -22.27 5.88
C ASP A 170 -18.79 -21.10 5.98
N THR A 171 -19.28 -20.01 6.59
CA THR A 171 -18.51 -18.78 6.80
C THR A 171 -17.21 -19.04 7.56
N LYS A 172 -17.22 -19.91 8.58
CA LYS A 172 -16.04 -20.17 9.41
C LYS A 172 -14.92 -20.85 8.61
N LYS A 173 -15.28 -21.88 7.84
CA LYS A 173 -14.33 -22.56 6.97
C LYS A 173 -13.80 -21.60 5.90
N HIS A 174 -14.68 -20.82 5.27
CA HIS A 174 -14.28 -19.86 4.24
C HIS A 174 -13.26 -18.83 4.76
N ILE A 175 -13.51 -18.23 5.92
CA ILE A 175 -12.56 -17.29 6.56
C ILE A 175 -11.22 -17.98 6.83
N LYS A 176 -11.25 -19.21 7.37
CA LYS A 176 -10.02 -19.97 7.63
C LYS A 176 -9.23 -20.24 6.35
N ASP A 177 -9.90 -20.58 5.26
CA ASP A 177 -9.28 -20.82 3.96
C ASP A 177 -8.61 -19.54 3.43
N LEU A 178 -9.27 -18.37 3.58
CA LEU A 178 -8.68 -17.06 3.21
C LEU A 178 -7.40 -16.74 4.00
N TYR A 179 -7.41 -16.94 5.33
CA TYR A 179 -6.20 -16.76 6.16
C TYR A 179 -5.09 -17.75 5.80
N THR A 180 -5.47 -19.00 5.49
CA THR A 180 -4.52 -20.04 5.07
C THR A 180 -3.85 -19.65 3.76
N ASP A 181 -4.62 -19.22 2.76
CA ASP A 181 -4.12 -18.72 1.49
C ASP A 181 -3.21 -17.49 1.67
N TRP A 182 -3.64 -16.53 2.48
CA TRP A 182 -2.86 -15.33 2.80
C TRP A 182 -1.50 -15.66 3.39
N PHE A 183 -1.46 -16.47 4.45
CA PHE A 183 -0.21 -16.83 5.11
C PHE A 183 0.69 -17.71 4.25
N ASN A 184 0.11 -18.61 3.43
CA ASN A 184 0.90 -19.34 2.43
C ASN A 184 1.55 -18.39 1.41
N ASN A 185 0.86 -17.33 0.99
CA ASN A 185 1.43 -16.36 0.06
C ASN A 185 2.49 -15.46 0.73
N ILE A 186 2.31 -15.07 2.00
CA ILE A 186 3.36 -14.38 2.78
C ILE A 186 4.64 -15.23 2.83
N LEU A 187 4.53 -16.55 3.08
CA LEU A 187 5.68 -17.46 3.04
C LEU A 187 6.35 -17.53 1.66
N LYS A 188 5.58 -17.50 0.57
CA LYS A 188 6.15 -17.47 -0.79
C LYS A 188 6.94 -16.19 -1.05
N VAL A 189 6.45 -15.02 -0.63
CA VAL A 189 7.22 -13.78 -0.80
C VAL A 189 8.47 -13.81 0.08
N LYS A 190 8.37 -14.30 1.32
CA LYS A 190 9.54 -14.49 2.18
C LYS A 190 10.59 -15.39 1.52
N GLN A 191 10.20 -16.54 0.97
CA GLN A 191 11.11 -17.44 0.28
C GLN A 191 11.75 -16.76 -0.94
N TYR A 192 10.98 -16.00 -1.71
CA TYR A 192 11.48 -15.22 -2.84
C TYR A 192 12.56 -14.20 -2.41
N ILE A 193 12.37 -13.52 -1.27
CA ILE A 193 13.37 -12.59 -0.70
C ILE A 193 14.66 -13.35 -0.32
N GLU A 194 14.54 -14.52 0.29
CA GLU A 194 15.68 -15.35 0.69
C GLU A 194 16.47 -15.87 -0.53
N ASP A 195 15.76 -16.31 -1.57
CA ASP A 195 16.34 -16.84 -2.81
C ASP A 195 17.08 -15.76 -3.61
N THR A 196 16.59 -14.52 -3.57
CA THR A 196 17.18 -13.37 -4.27
C THR A 196 18.35 -12.72 -3.51
N LYS A 197 18.83 -13.35 -2.42
CA LYS A 197 19.94 -12.87 -1.58
C LYS A 197 19.74 -11.44 -1.08
N TYR A 198 18.59 -11.23 -0.45
CA TYR A 198 18.18 -10.00 0.23
C TYR A 198 19.30 -9.04 0.71
N SER A 199 20.28 -9.52 1.47
CA SER A 199 21.34 -8.71 2.07
C SER A 199 22.41 -8.20 1.10
N THR A 200 22.32 -8.59 -0.18
CA THR A 200 23.29 -8.24 -1.23
C THR A 200 22.67 -7.47 -2.39
N HIS A 201 21.40 -7.08 -2.29
CA HIS A 201 20.77 -6.29 -3.34
C HIS A 201 21.36 -4.87 -3.35
N GLU A 202 21.82 -4.41 -4.51
CA GLU A 202 22.43 -3.08 -4.67
C GLU A 202 21.41 -1.93 -4.57
N ASN A 203 20.11 -2.26 -4.57
CA ASN A 203 19.01 -1.31 -4.61
C ASN A 203 18.40 -1.16 -3.21
N SER A 204 18.68 -0.03 -2.55
CA SER A 204 18.23 0.24 -1.19
C SER A 204 16.70 0.30 -1.05
N LEU A 205 15.98 0.66 -2.11
CA LEU A 205 14.51 0.71 -2.08
C LEU A 205 13.91 -0.70 -1.96
N ILE A 206 14.47 -1.66 -2.70
CA ILE A 206 14.08 -3.07 -2.59
C ILE A 206 14.44 -3.61 -1.20
N VAL A 207 15.62 -3.26 -0.68
CA VAL A 207 16.02 -3.68 0.67
C VAL A 207 15.00 -3.21 1.72
N HIS A 208 14.52 -1.96 1.62
CA HIS A 208 13.48 -1.42 2.50
C HIS A 208 12.14 -2.14 2.31
N LEU A 209 11.69 -2.35 1.08
CA LEU A 209 10.45 -3.08 0.77
C LEU A 209 10.45 -4.50 1.38
N ASN A 210 11.58 -5.19 1.27
CA ASN A 210 11.75 -6.53 1.82
C ASN A 210 11.74 -6.50 3.36
N TYR A 211 12.34 -5.47 4.00
CA TYR A 211 12.26 -5.30 5.47
C TYR A 211 10.81 -5.22 5.93
N ILE A 212 9.95 -4.48 5.23
CA ILE A 212 8.53 -4.33 5.58
C ILE A 212 7.81 -5.69 5.62
N LEU A 213 8.03 -6.54 4.60
CA LEU A 213 7.41 -7.87 4.56
C LEU A 213 7.99 -8.81 5.63
N LEU A 214 9.31 -8.81 5.81
CA LEU A 214 9.97 -9.66 6.79
C LEU A 214 9.59 -9.29 8.23
N ASP A 215 9.48 -7.99 8.54
CA ASP A 215 9.01 -7.50 9.83
C ASP A 215 7.56 -7.94 10.10
N TYR A 216 6.67 -7.77 9.11
CA TYR A 216 5.30 -8.29 9.20
C TYR A 216 5.27 -9.80 9.45
N TYR A 217 6.10 -10.58 8.75
CA TYR A 217 6.20 -12.02 8.96
C TYR A 217 6.65 -12.37 10.39
N GLU A 218 7.72 -11.77 10.90
CA GLU A 218 8.24 -12.09 12.23
C GLU A 218 7.23 -11.72 13.33
N LEU A 219 6.56 -10.56 13.21
CA LEU A 219 5.50 -10.15 14.14
C LEU A 219 4.31 -11.13 14.16
N ASN A 220 4.05 -11.83 13.06
CA ASN A 220 2.91 -12.75 12.92
C ASN A 220 3.32 -14.23 12.91
N ARG A 221 4.61 -14.54 13.10
CA ARG A 221 5.17 -15.89 12.89
C ARG A 221 4.47 -16.98 13.70
N SER A 222 4.14 -16.70 14.96
CA SER A 222 3.42 -17.65 15.83
C SER A 222 2.04 -18.02 15.26
N GLU A 223 1.30 -17.03 14.78
CA GLU A 223 -0.04 -17.22 14.22
C GLU A 223 0.02 -17.90 12.85
N ILE A 224 0.98 -17.52 12.02
CA ILE A 224 1.27 -18.20 10.75
C ILE A 224 1.50 -19.70 11.00
N ASN A 225 2.37 -20.04 11.95
CA ASN A 225 2.66 -21.43 12.30
C ASN A 225 1.44 -22.17 12.84
N LYS A 226 0.63 -21.51 13.67
CA LYS A 226 -0.58 -22.10 14.23
C LYS A 226 -1.64 -22.42 13.17
N ILE A 227 -1.83 -21.53 12.19
CA ILE A 227 -2.82 -21.73 11.12
C ILE A 227 -2.31 -22.76 10.11
N LEU A 228 -1.06 -22.67 9.69
CA LEU A 228 -0.50 -23.51 8.62
C LEU A 228 -0.04 -24.89 9.11
N ASN A 229 0.45 -24.99 10.35
CA ASN A 229 0.99 -26.22 10.94
C ASN A 229 0.33 -26.52 12.30
N PRO A 230 -1.01 -26.73 12.35
CA PRO A 230 -1.75 -26.85 13.61
C PRO A 230 -1.28 -28.04 14.48
N GLU A 231 -0.73 -29.09 13.88
CA GLU A 231 -0.22 -30.29 14.57
C GLU A 231 1.15 -30.08 15.23
N GLN A 232 1.92 -29.09 14.77
CA GLN A 232 3.25 -28.76 15.31
C GLN A 232 3.21 -27.64 16.35
N TYR A 233 2.02 -27.05 16.57
CA TYR A 233 1.83 -25.99 17.55
C TYR A 233 1.77 -26.57 18.96
N ILE A 234 2.87 -26.43 19.70
CA ILE A 234 2.91 -26.63 21.15
C ILE A 234 2.63 -25.25 21.76
N PRO A 235 1.49 -25.04 22.44
CA PRO A 235 1.26 -23.78 23.14
C PRO A 235 2.33 -23.64 24.21
N ASN A 236 3.22 -22.65 24.06
CA ASN A 236 4.19 -22.35 25.11
C ASN A 236 3.42 -22.02 26.39
N GLN A 237 3.73 -22.79 27.43
CA GLN A 237 3.31 -22.55 28.80
C GLN A 237 3.93 -21.22 29.28
N THR A 238 3.08 -20.34 29.81
CA THR A 238 3.44 -19.16 30.64
C THR A 238 4.38 -18.13 30.02
N GLU A 239 3.82 -17.17 29.28
CA GLU A 239 4.31 -15.78 29.37
C GLU A 239 3.58 -15.13 30.55
N SER A 240 4.31 -14.93 31.64
CA SER A 240 3.94 -14.00 32.69
C SER A 240 3.74 -12.62 32.07
N ILE A 241 2.51 -12.15 32.10
CA ILE A 241 2.13 -10.80 31.72
C ILE A 241 2.77 -9.85 32.74
N ASP A 242 3.92 -9.26 32.39
CA ASP A 242 4.31 -7.99 32.98
C ASP A 242 3.48 -6.91 32.28
N ASN A 243 2.48 -6.45 33.03
CA ASN A 243 1.66 -5.30 32.70
C ASN A 243 2.54 -4.05 32.78
N GLU A 244 2.91 -3.49 31.62
CA GLU A 244 2.84 -2.04 31.32
C GLU A 244 3.50 -1.79 29.96
N THR A 245 2.93 -0.86 29.17
CA THR A 245 3.31 -0.49 27.78
C THR A 245 3.07 -1.59 26.73
N THR A 246 2.03 -1.60 25.89
CA THR A 246 1.42 -0.50 25.12
C THR A 246 0.05 -0.97 24.63
N LYS A 247 -1.02 -0.20 24.89
CA LYS A 247 -2.30 -0.37 24.19
C LYS A 247 -2.10 0.05 22.72
N LYS A 248 -1.68 -0.88 21.88
CA LYS A 248 -2.03 -0.89 20.45
C LYS A 248 -2.80 -2.18 20.22
N ASP A 249 -4.02 -2.02 19.74
CA ASP A 249 -5.02 -3.08 19.60
C ASP A 249 -4.42 -4.32 18.93
N ASN A 250 -4.23 -5.38 19.72
CA ASN A 250 -3.87 -6.68 19.20
C ASN A 250 -5.15 -7.36 18.71
N ILE A 251 -5.63 -6.93 17.53
CA ILE A 251 -6.92 -7.31 16.95
C ILE A 251 -6.97 -8.83 16.66
N ILE A 252 -5.82 -9.45 16.42
CA ILE A 252 -5.70 -10.90 16.18
C ILE A 252 -6.02 -11.71 17.46
N GLN A 253 -5.67 -11.21 18.65
CA GLN A 253 -6.08 -11.82 19.92
C GLN A 253 -7.61 -11.76 20.15
N ARG A 254 -8.31 -10.76 19.60
CA ARG A 254 -9.78 -10.72 19.62
C ARG A 254 -10.39 -11.78 18.70
N VAL A 255 -9.80 -12.01 17.52
CA VAL A 255 -10.25 -13.04 16.57
C VAL A 255 -10.11 -14.45 17.15
N LEU A 256 -9.02 -14.74 17.87
CA LEU A 256 -8.81 -16.05 18.50
C LEU A 256 -9.78 -16.40 19.62
N LYS A 257 -10.39 -15.40 20.28
CA LYS A 257 -11.44 -15.64 21.28
C LYS A 257 -12.74 -16.16 20.66
N MET A 258 -12.92 -16.03 19.35
CA MET A 258 -14.13 -16.52 18.64
C MET A 258 -14.00 -17.97 18.15
N PHE A 259 -12.83 -18.58 18.30
CA PHE A 259 -12.53 -19.97 17.88
C PHE A 259 -12.30 -20.93 19.07
N LYS A 260 -12.68 -20.54 20.29
CA LYS A 260 -12.76 -21.43 21.46
C LYS A 260 -14.20 -21.80 21.77
#